data_AF-A0A7V4TIC2-F1
#
_entry.id   AF-A0A7V4TIC2-F1
#
_cell.length_a   1.000
_cell.length_b   1.000
_cell.length_c   1.000
_cell.angle_alpha   90.00
_cell.angle_beta   90.00
_cell.angle_gamma   90.00
#
_symmetry.space_group_name_H-M   'P 1'
#
loop_
_entity.id
_entity.type
_entity.pdbx_description
1 polymer ?
#
loop_
_entity_poly.entity_id
_entity_poly.type
_entity_poly.pdbx_seq_one_letter_code
_entity_poly.pdbx_strand_id
1 'polypeptide(L)'
;MSFSRLTLRGSRRRVPNAWRCRPQSKSSRFSPGKVNPMKPEDTRQKLTGVFAPIVTPFRDDGTIDFEALKRNVEKLSKTRLRGYFALGTNGEFRSLTYDEKLRVIETVLEVKGD
;
A
#
# COMPACT_ATOMS: atom_id res chain seq x y z
N MET A 1 21.29 -51.58 -4.19
CA MET A 1 21.48 -50.72 -5.37
C MET A 1 21.22 -49.28 -4.95
N SER A 2 22.25 -48.43 -4.97
CA SER A 2 22.21 -47.03 -4.50
C SER A 2 21.85 -46.11 -5.66
N PHE A 3 20.82 -45.27 -5.50
CA PHE A 3 20.45 -44.25 -6.49
C PHE A 3 21.17 -42.94 -6.15
N SER A 4 22.19 -42.59 -6.96
CA SER A 4 22.89 -41.30 -6.89
C SER A 4 21.98 -40.16 -7.32
N ARG A 5 21.89 -39.14 -6.47
CA ARG A 5 21.18 -37.88 -6.72
C ARG A 5 22.03 -36.97 -7.61
N LEU A 6 21.70 -36.88 -8.90
CA LEU A 6 22.33 -35.95 -9.85
C LEU A 6 21.83 -34.53 -9.57
N THR A 7 22.66 -33.67 -8.96
CA THR A 7 22.36 -32.24 -8.82
C THR A 7 22.73 -31.51 -10.11
N LEU A 8 21.74 -31.12 -10.92
CA LEU A 8 21.95 -30.19 -12.03
C LEU A 8 22.22 -28.78 -11.46
N ARG A 9 23.47 -28.31 -11.55
CA ARG A 9 23.82 -26.91 -11.35
C ARG A 9 23.15 -26.07 -12.44
N GLY A 10 22.04 -25.42 -12.12
CA GLY A 10 21.46 -24.38 -12.99
C GLY A 10 22.44 -23.22 -13.12
N SER A 11 22.87 -22.91 -14.35
CA SER A 11 23.65 -21.71 -14.63
C SER A 11 22.75 -20.48 -14.45
N ARG A 12 23.17 -19.53 -13.60
CA ARG A 12 22.49 -18.24 -13.47
C ARG A 12 22.54 -17.53 -14.82
N ARG A 13 21.40 -17.45 -15.52
CA ARG A 13 21.30 -16.61 -16.73
C ARG A 13 21.44 -15.14 -16.31
N ARG A 14 22.34 -14.42 -16.99
CA ARG A 14 22.49 -12.96 -16.83
C ARG A 14 21.21 -12.27 -17.32
N VAL A 15 20.61 -11.44 -16.47
CA VAL A 15 19.50 -10.55 -16.88
C VAL A 15 20.01 -9.54 -17.92
N PRO A 16 19.33 -9.35 -19.07
CA PRO A 16 19.74 -8.40 -20.08
C PRO A 16 19.72 -6.96 -19.54
N ASN A 17 20.66 -6.13 -19.97
CA ASN A 17 20.80 -4.73 -19.51
C ASN A 17 19.52 -3.88 -19.71
N ALA A 18 18.65 -4.25 -20.66
CA ALA A 18 17.36 -3.58 -20.88
C ALA A 18 16.35 -3.75 -19.72
N TRP A 19 16.57 -4.72 -18.82
CA TRP A 19 15.73 -4.97 -17.64
C TRP A 19 16.38 -4.46 -16.34
N ARG A 20 17.51 -3.76 -16.42
CA ARG A 20 18.02 -3.00 -15.27
C ARG A 20 17.16 -1.75 -15.11
N CYS A 21 16.51 -1.60 -13.96
CA CYS A 21 15.98 -0.30 -13.53
C CYS A 21 17.09 0.74 -13.69
N ARG A 22 16.88 1.73 -14.57
CA ARG A 22 17.74 2.92 -14.62
C ARG A 22 17.56 3.65 -13.28
N PRO A 23 18.65 4.00 -12.57
CA PRO A 23 18.54 4.88 -11.42
C PRO A 23 17.95 6.20 -11.92
N GLN A 24 16.73 6.53 -11.47
CA GLN A 24 16.20 7.87 -11.68
C GLN A 24 17.14 8.88 -11.00
N SER A 25 17.34 10.02 -11.65
CA SER A 25 18.17 11.12 -11.16
C SER A 25 17.72 11.52 -9.75
N LYS A 26 18.69 11.86 -8.90
CA LYS A 26 18.50 12.19 -7.48
C LYS A 26 17.63 13.45 -7.33
N SER A 27 16.31 13.33 -7.42
CA SER A 27 15.41 14.27 -6.75
C SER A 27 15.63 14.09 -5.25
N SER A 28 15.60 15.21 -4.51
CA SER A 28 15.86 15.28 -3.06
C SER A 28 15.35 14.04 -2.35
N ARG A 29 16.30 13.18 -1.96
CA ARG A 29 16.00 11.94 -1.25
C ARG A 29 15.30 12.37 0.03
N PHE A 30 14.02 12.06 0.15
CA PHE A 30 13.32 12.15 1.43
C PHE A 30 14.19 11.40 2.44
N SER A 31 14.78 12.13 3.37
CA SER A 31 15.48 11.55 4.51
C SER A 31 14.38 11.25 5.52
N PRO A 32 13.95 9.99 5.70
CA PRO A 32 13.06 9.70 6.80
C PRO A 32 13.79 10.17 8.05
N GLY A 33 13.15 11.00 8.87
CA GLY A 33 13.67 11.32 10.20
C GLY A 33 14.04 10.01 10.91
N LYS A 34 14.95 10.06 11.89
CA LYS A 34 15.31 8.87 12.67
C LYS A 34 14.05 8.31 13.37
N VAL A 35 13.37 7.38 12.72
CA VAL A 35 12.23 6.65 13.28
C VAL A 35 12.82 5.43 13.99
N ASN A 36 12.60 5.35 15.30
CA ASN A 36 12.91 4.13 16.01
C ASN A 36 11.94 3.03 15.52
N PRO A 37 12.45 1.86 15.10
CA PRO A 37 11.58 0.79 14.66
C PRO A 37 10.69 0.35 15.83
N MET A 38 9.40 0.19 15.56
CA MET A 38 8.48 -0.40 16.54
C MET A 38 8.93 -1.82 16.89
N LYS A 39 8.71 -2.23 18.15
CA LYS A 39 8.98 -3.61 18.53
C LYS A 39 8.08 -4.57 17.73
N PRO A 40 8.54 -5.78 17.38
CA PRO A 40 7.75 -6.75 16.64
C PRO A 40 6.41 -7.07 17.32
N GLU A 41 6.41 -7.11 18.65
CA GLU A 41 5.23 -7.39 19.47
C GLU A 41 4.16 -6.30 19.30
N ASP A 42 4.57 -5.03 19.34
CA ASP A 42 3.68 -3.89 19.15
C ASP A 42 3.12 -3.86 17.71
N THR A 43 3.94 -4.21 16.72
CA THR A 43 3.51 -4.27 15.31
C THR A 43 2.47 -5.35 15.11
N ARG A 44 2.72 -6.55 15.65
CA ARG A 44 1.78 -7.66 15.59
C ARG A 44 0.47 -7.28 16.30
N GLN A 45 0.55 -6.66 17.47
CA GLN A 45 -0.64 -6.23 18.19
C GLN A 45 -1.44 -5.17 17.43
N LYS A 46 -0.80 -4.21 16.75
CA LYS A 46 -1.52 -3.19 15.96
C LYS A 46 -2.15 -3.76 14.69
N LEU A 47 -1.55 -4.77 14.07
CA LEU A 47 -1.99 -5.35 12.80
C LEU A 47 -2.91 -6.57 12.92
N THR A 48 -3.31 -7.00 14.13
CA THR A 48 -4.28 -8.08 14.33
C THR A 48 -5.71 -7.57 14.41
N GLY A 49 -6.65 -8.20 13.69
CA GLY A 49 -8.06 -7.84 13.73
C GLY A 49 -8.66 -7.76 12.32
N VAL A 50 -9.85 -7.18 12.20
CA VAL A 50 -10.52 -7.02 10.90
C VAL A 50 -10.20 -5.65 10.32
N PHE A 51 -9.65 -5.64 9.09
CA PHE A 51 -9.37 -4.45 8.31
C PHE A 51 -10.22 -4.47 7.04
N ALA A 52 -11.02 -3.43 6.83
CA ALA A 52 -11.88 -3.37 5.65
C ALA A 52 -11.11 -2.78 4.45
N PRO A 53 -11.07 -3.45 3.28
CA PRO A 53 -10.64 -2.78 2.06
C PRO A 53 -11.68 -1.73 1.67
N ILE A 54 -11.25 -0.48 1.48
CA ILE A 54 -12.15 0.61 1.10
C ILE A 54 -11.93 1.00 -0.36
N VAL A 55 -13.02 1.40 -1.01
CA VAL A 55 -13.03 1.88 -2.39
C VAL A 55 -12.72 3.36 -2.46
N THR A 56 -12.22 3.83 -3.61
CA THR A 56 -12.15 5.26 -3.94
C THR A 56 -13.35 5.58 -4.82
N PRO A 57 -14.37 6.31 -4.33
CA PRO A 57 -15.52 6.67 -5.14
C PRO A 57 -15.14 7.69 -6.23
N PHE A 58 -15.76 7.56 -7.40
CA PHE A 58 -15.61 8.48 -8.52
C PHE A 58 -16.96 9.10 -8.88
N ARG A 59 -16.93 10.32 -9.40
CA ARG A 59 -18.07 10.97 -10.05
C ARG A 59 -18.21 10.48 -11.49
N ASP A 60 -19.31 10.85 -12.13
CA ASP A 60 -19.59 10.49 -13.52
C ASP A 60 -18.55 11.03 -14.51
N ASP A 61 -17.87 12.13 -14.16
CA ASP A 61 -16.77 12.71 -14.95
C ASP A 61 -15.41 12.04 -14.71
N GLY A 62 -15.36 11.00 -13.87
CA GLY A 62 -14.15 10.26 -13.52
C GLY A 62 -13.28 10.95 -12.44
N THR A 63 -13.69 12.11 -11.91
CA THR A 63 -12.98 12.73 -10.78
C THR A 63 -13.30 12.02 -9.47
N ILE A 64 -12.37 12.07 -8.50
CA ILE A 64 -12.60 11.46 -7.18
C ILE A 64 -13.70 12.20 -6.42
N ASP A 65 -14.65 11.45 -5.86
CA ASP A 65 -15.65 11.97 -4.93
C ASP A 65 -15.17 11.84 -3.48
N PHE A 66 -14.38 12.82 -3.04
CA PHE A 66 -13.87 12.90 -1.67
C PHE A 66 -14.96 13.00 -0.61
N GLU A 67 -16.10 13.62 -0.93
CA GLU A 67 -17.23 13.71 -0.01
C GLU A 67 -17.89 12.35 0.19
N ALA A 68 -18.05 11.56 -0.87
CA ALA A 68 -18.50 10.18 -0.76
C ALA A 68 -17.49 9.30 -0.01
N LEU A 69 -16.18 9.48 -0.26
CA LEU A 69 -15.14 8.77 0.47
C LEU A 69 -15.24 9.07 1.98
N LYS A 70 -15.32 10.34 2.35
CA LYS A 70 -15.47 10.80 3.73
C LYS A 70 -16.70 10.17 4.39
N ARG A 71 -17.87 10.28 3.76
CA ARG A 71 -19.12 9.66 4.26
C ARG A 71 -19.00 8.14 4.44
N ASN A 72 -18.30 7.44 3.54
CA ASN A 72 -18.07 6.01 3.66
C ASN A 72 -17.18 5.69 4.87
N VAL A 73 -16.07 6.41 5.03
CA VAL A 73 -15.16 6.21 6.17
C VAL A 73 -15.85 6.58 7.49
N GLU A 74 -16.67 7.62 7.54
CA GLU A 74 -17.46 8.01 8.73
C GLU A 74 -18.50 6.96 9.14
N LYS A 75 -19.07 6.24 8.16
CA LYS A 75 -19.96 5.12 8.44
C LYS A 75 -19.18 3.92 8.98
N LEU A 76 -18.02 3.63 8.37
CA LEU A 76 -17.18 2.51 8.78
C LEU A 76 -16.51 2.74 10.14
N SER A 77 -16.21 3.99 10.52
CA SER A 77 -15.60 4.32 11.81
C SER A 77 -16.53 4.04 13.00
N LYS A 78 -17.84 3.95 12.76
CA LYS A 78 -18.84 3.58 13.77
C LYS A 78 -18.95 2.07 14.00
N THR A 79 -18.14 1.27 13.31
CA THR A 79 -18.13 -0.20 13.43
C THR A 79 -17.00 -0.68 14.34
N ARG A 80 -16.91 -2.00 14.55
CA ARG A 80 -15.81 -2.64 15.31
C ARG A 80 -14.56 -2.94 14.46
N LEU A 81 -14.47 -2.38 13.25
CA LEU A 81 -13.29 -2.52 12.41
C LEU A 81 -12.07 -1.92 13.10
N ARG A 82 -10.94 -2.61 12.98
CA ARG A 82 -9.67 -2.11 13.52
C ARG A 82 -9.03 -1.07 12.61
N GLY A 83 -9.29 -1.15 11.32
CA GLY A 83 -8.72 -0.22 10.36
C GLY A 83 -9.19 -0.47 8.94
N TYR A 84 -8.52 0.23 8.03
CA TYR A 84 -8.88 0.29 6.61
C TYR A 84 -7.67 0.00 5.73
N PHE A 85 -7.91 -0.69 4.63
CA PHE A 85 -6.98 -0.81 3.52
C PHE A 85 -7.39 0.17 2.43
N ALA A 86 -6.85 1.39 2.49
CA ALA A 86 -6.97 2.39 1.45
C ALA A 86 -5.94 2.13 0.33
N LEU A 87 -6.22 2.58 -0.89
CA LEU A 87 -5.32 2.47 -2.04
C LEU A 87 -4.84 1.03 -2.33
N GLY A 88 -5.68 0.03 -2.02
CA GLY A 88 -5.51 -1.32 -2.55
C GLY A 88 -5.97 -1.42 -4.00
N THR A 89 -5.99 -2.64 -4.54
CA THR A 89 -6.66 -2.92 -5.83
C THR A 89 -8.13 -2.48 -5.81
N ASN A 90 -8.84 -2.73 -4.71
CA ASN A 90 -10.23 -2.26 -4.51
C ASN A 90 -10.36 -0.74 -4.42
N GLY A 91 -9.27 -0.04 -4.06
CA GLY A 91 -9.21 1.42 -4.03
C GLY A 91 -8.74 2.03 -5.34
N GLU A 92 -8.61 1.24 -6.41
CA GLU A 92 -8.22 1.67 -7.76
C GLU A 92 -6.88 2.42 -7.83
N PHE A 93 -5.90 2.05 -6.98
CA PHE A 93 -4.64 2.82 -6.85
C PHE A 93 -3.85 2.97 -8.16
N ARG A 94 -4.01 2.05 -9.14
CA ARG A 94 -3.32 2.17 -10.43
C ARG A 94 -3.91 3.24 -11.34
N SER A 95 -5.17 3.60 -11.10
CA SER A 95 -5.91 4.60 -11.88
C SER A 95 -5.69 6.02 -11.35
N LEU A 96 -5.03 6.16 -10.19
CA LEU A 96 -4.80 7.44 -9.53
C LEU A 96 -3.38 7.97 -9.75
N THR A 97 -3.29 9.28 -9.95
CA THR A 97 -2.04 10.04 -9.88
C THR A 97 -1.45 10.01 -8.47
N TYR A 98 -0.20 10.46 -8.33
CA TYR A 98 0.46 10.54 -7.03
C TYR A 98 -0.26 11.50 -6.07
N ASP A 99 -0.65 12.68 -6.56
CA ASP A 99 -1.30 13.70 -5.75
C ASP A 99 -2.71 13.26 -5.31
N GLU A 100 -3.45 12.60 -6.20
CA GLU A 100 -4.73 11.99 -5.85
C GLU A 100 -4.60 10.92 -4.76
N LYS A 101 -3.55 10.09 -4.82
CA LYS A 101 -3.28 9.09 -3.77
C LYS A 101 -3.05 9.76 -2.42
N LEU A 102 -2.23 10.82 -2.39
CA LEU A 102 -1.99 11.56 -1.14
C LEU A 102 -3.30 12.14 -0.60
N ARG A 103 -4.11 12.75 -1.46
CA ARG A 103 -5.38 13.35 -1.07
C ARG A 103 -6.40 12.33 -0.55
N VAL A 104 -6.43 11.12 -1.13
CA VAL A 104 -7.22 9.99 -0.62
C VAL A 104 -6.78 9.60 0.79
N ILE A 105 -5.47 9.50 1.03
CA ILE A 105 -4.95 9.19 2.37
C ILE A 105 -5.28 10.29 3.38
N GLU A 106 -5.09 11.55 3.01
CA GLU A 106 -5.46 12.71 3.84
C GLU A 106 -6.94 12.65 4.24
N THR A 107 -7.83 12.44 3.26
CA THR A 107 -9.28 12.35 3.50
C THR A 107 -9.65 11.20 4.45
N VAL A 108 -8.98 10.05 4.33
CA VAL A 108 -9.21 8.90 5.24
C VAL A 108 -8.71 9.20 6.66
N LEU A 109 -7.58 9.90 6.79
CA LEU A 109 -6.99 10.25 8.09
C LEU A 109 -7.79 11.32 8.83
N GLU A 110 -8.35 12.31 8.13
CA GLU A 110 -9.20 13.35 8.72
C GLU A 110 -10.39 12.77 9.51
N VAL A 111 -10.94 11.65 9.05
CA VAL A 111 -12.10 10.99 9.68
C VAL A 111 -11.69 10.10 10.85
N LYS A 112 -10.46 9.57 10.84
CA LYS A 112 -10.09 8.46 11.71
C LYS A 112 -10.16 8.81 13.21
N GLY A 113 -9.97 10.08 13.60
CA GLY A 113 -9.89 10.48 15.01
C GLY A 113 -8.70 9.82 15.72
N ASP A 114 -8.14 10.48 16.73
CA ASP A 114 -6.89 10.06 17.38
C ASP A 114 -6.94 8.66 18.03
#